data_AF-A0A2H0G7Q9-F1
#
_entry.id   AF-A0A2H0G7Q9-F1
#
_cell.length_a   1.000
_cell.length_b   1.000
_cell.length_c   1.000
_cell.angle_alpha   90.00
_cell.angle_beta   90.00
_cell.angle_gamma   90.00
#
_symmetry.space_group_name_H-M   'P 1'
#
loop_
_entity.id
_entity.type
_entity.pdbx_description
1 polymer ?
#
loop_
_entity_poly.entity_id
_entity_poly.type
_entity_poly.pdbx_seq_one_letter_code
_entity_poly.pdbx_strand_id
1 'polypeptide(L)'
;GDTRGVCPKEEKKITICLNNKNLTINESQWFSYQSQGATLGVCPKEEKKITICLDNKNLTINESQWLSYQSQGATLGVCPKEEKKITICHYPPGNTGNPQTIEIPVNAWPAHQAHGDVQGPCPQITTPPDTTGTGNSGNGNKKITICHYPPGNTGNPQTIEIAQSAWAAHQAHGDTLGECGSSNKNKGEIKKGILKP
;
A
#
# COMPACT_ATOMS: atom_id res chain seq x y z
N GLY A 1 0.25 3.37 -96.78
CA GLY A 1 -1.17 3.39 -96.37
C GLY A 1 -1.14 3.12 -94.91
N ASP A 2 -0.94 4.18 -94.13
CA ASP A 2 -0.40 4.05 -92.79
C ASP A 2 -1.57 4.23 -91.83
N THR A 3 -2.13 3.10 -91.40
CA THR A 3 -3.17 3.08 -90.38
C THR A 3 -2.55 3.56 -89.06
N ARG A 4 -2.91 4.79 -88.67
CA ARG A 4 -2.62 5.35 -87.34
C ARG A 4 -3.25 4.44 -86.29
N GLY A 5 -2.46 3.56 -85.70
CA GLY A 5 -2.80 2.86 -84.47
C GLY A 5 -3.05 3.88 -83.37
N VAL A 6 -4.24 3.84 -82.78
CA VAL A 6 -4.61 4.70 -81.65
C VAL A 6 -3.73 4.29 -80.47
N CYS A 7 -2.96 5.21 -79.90
CA CYS A 7 -2.20 4.93 -78.68
C CYS A 7 -3.18 4.49 -77.56
N PRO A 8 -2.97 3.34 -76.90
CA PRO A 8 -3.76 2.97 -75.74
C PRO A 8 -3.57 4.05 -74.67
N LYS A 9 -4.62 4.81 -74.36
CA LYS A 9 -4.58 5.74 -73.24
C LYS A 9 -4.58 4.89 -71.97
N GLU A 10 -3.42 4.73 -71.34
CA GLU A 10 -3.38 4.19 -69.98
C GLU A 10 -4.20 5.10 -69.07
N GLU A 11 -5.29 4.56 -68.53
CA GLU A 11 -6.13 5.28 -67.59
C GLU A 11 -5.37 5.43 -66.28
N LYS A 12 -4.97 6.66 -65.96
CA LYS A 12 -4.33 6.98 -64.69
C LYS A 12 -5.32 6.72 -63.56
N LYS A 13 -4.98 5.78 -62.68
CA LYS A 13 -5.77 5.43 -61.50
C LYS A 13 -5.25 6.19 -60.28
N ILE A 14 -6.17 6.61 -59.42
CA ILE A 14 -5.90 7.27 -58.15
C ILE A 14 -6.62 6.55 -57.02
N THR A 15 -6.08 6.66 -55.80
CA THR A 15 -6.73 6.15 -54.59
C THR A 15 -7.47 7.30 -53.91
N ILE A 16 -8.71 7.05 -53.50
CA ILE A 16 -9.54 7.97 -52.73
C ILE A 16 -10.13 7.30 -51.49
N CYS A 17 -10.54 8.11 -50.52
CA CYS A 17 -11.35 7.69 -49.38
C CYS A 17 -12.77 8.19 -49.57
N LEU A 18 -13.75 7.29 -49.56
CA LEU A 18 -15.18 7.63 -49.49
C LEU A 18 -15.83 6.74 -48.44
N ASN A 19 -16.56 7.33 -47.48
CA ASN A 19 -17.27 6.60 -46.42
C ASN A 19 -16.36 5.60 -45.67
N ASN A 20 -15.16 6.02 -45.27
CA ASN A 20 -14.12 5.19 -44.62
C ASN A 20 -13.67 3.95 -45.43
N LYS A 21 -13.94 3.91 -46.75
CA LYS A 21 -13.47 2.87 -47.65
C LYS A 21 -12.49 3.42 -48.68
N ASN A 22 -11.34 2.74 -48.81
CA ASN A 22 -10.38 3.00 -49.87
C ASN A 22 -10.96 2.51 -51.21
N LEU A 23 -11.02 3.39 -52.20
CA LEU A 23 -11.41 3.05 -53.57
C LEU A 23 -10.28 3.42 -54.52
N THR A 24 -10.03 2.56 -55.51
CA THR A 24 -9.17 2.87 -56.65
C THR A 24 -10.07 3.22 -57.83
N ILE A 25 -10.02 4.48 -58.26
CA ILE A 25 -10.85 5.00 -59.35
C ILE A 25 -9.97 5.52 -60.48
N ASN A 26 -10.56 5.74 -61.65
CA ASN A 26 -9.88 6.49 -62.70
C ASN A 26 -9.82 7.98 -62.30
N GLU A 27 -8.72 8.67 -62.60
CA GLU A 27 -8.53 10.09 -62.27
C GLU A 27 -9.63 10.96 -62.89
N SER A 28 -10.16 10.57 -64.04
CA SER A 28 -11.30 11.24 -64.70
C SER A 28 -12.59 11.23 -63.87
N GLN A 29 -12.72 10.31 -62.91
CA GLN A 29 -13.89 10.19 -62.05
C GLN A 29 -13.78 11.03 -60.76
N TRP A 30 -12.63 11.67 -60.50
CA TRP A 30 -12.34 12.39 -59.25
C TRP A 30 -13.44 13.39 -58.87
N PHE A 31 -13.84 14.28 -59.76
CA PHE A 31 -14.81 15.35 -59.45
C PHE A 31 -16.18 14.81 -59.02
N SER A 32 -16.62 13.68 -59.59
CA SER A 32 -17.87 13.02 -59.19
C SER A 32 -17.77 12.49 -57.76
N TYR A 33 -16.67 11.79 -57.43
CA TYR A 33 -16.44 11.28 -56.08
C TYR A 33 -16.18 12.38 -55.06
N GLN A 34 -15.47 13.45 -55.43
CA GLN A 34 -15.25 14.64 -54.61
C GLN A 34 -16.57 15.31 -54.22
N SER A 35 -17.53 15.41 -55.16
CA SER A 35 -18.87 15.95 -54.88
C SER A 35 -19.70 15.08 -53.92
N GLN A 36 -19.36 13.78 -53.81
CA GLN A 36 -19.94 12.85 -52.85
C GLN A 36 -19.20 12.85 -51.49
N GLY A 37 -18.23 13.76 -51.30
CA GLY A 37 -17.45 13.89 -50.08
C GLY A 37 -16.20 13.02 -50.01
N ALA A 38 -15.73 12.47 -51.13
CA ALA A 38 -14.47 11.72 -51.16
C ALA A 38 -13.25 12.64 -50.96
N THR A 39 -12.23 12.14 -50.27
CA THR A 39 -10.91 12.80 -50.15
C THR A 39 -9.87 12.06 -50.98
N LEU A 40 -8.89 12.79 -51.51
CA LEU A 40 -7.77 12.18 -52.24
C LEU A 40 -6.84 11.44 -51.26
N GLY A 41 -6.45 10.21 -51.59
CA GLY A 41 -5.61 9.36 -50.76
C GLY A 41 -6.38 8.26 -50.03
N VAL A 42 -5.69 7.53 -49.15
CA VAL A 42 -6.29 6.48 -48.32
C VAL A 42 -7.11 7.08 -47.17
N CYS A 43 -8.10 6.34 -46.69
CA CYS A 43 -8.87 6.71 -45.52
C CYS A 43 -8.01 6.79 -44.27
N PRO A 44 -8.35 7.71 -43.34
CA PRO A 44 -7.82 7.67 -41.99
C PRO A 44 -8.10 6.29 -41.38
N LYS A 45 -7.06 5.62 -40.87
CA LYS A 45 -7.28 4.40 -40.09
C LYS A 45 -7.84 4.83 -38.74
N GLU A 46 -8.99 4.29 -38.36
CA GLU A 46 -9.45 4.43 -36.98
C GLU A 46 -8.45 3.69 -36.08
N GLU A 47 -7.66 4.46 -35.34
CA GLU A 47 -6.66 3.92 -34.44
C GLU A 47 -7.37 3.36 -33.21
N LYS A 48 -7.41 2.03 -33.10
CA LYS A 48 -7.92 1.38 -31.90
C LYS A 48 -7.02 1.77 -30.73
N LYS A 49 -7.59 2.47 -29.76
CA LYS A 49 -6.90 2.88 -28.53
C LYS A 49 -7.21 1.90 -27.41
N ILE A 50 -6.19 1.63 -26.60
CA ILE A 50 -6.29 0.79 -25.41
C ILE A 50 -5.80 1.58 -24.19
N THR A 51 -6.24 1.18 -23.01
CA THR A 51 -5.73 1.72 -21.75
C THR A 51 -4.71 0.76 -21.18
N ILE A 52 -3.59 1.30 -20.70
CA ILE A 52 -2.52 0.55 -20.04
C ILE A 52 -2.14 1.22 -18.72
N CYS A 53 -1.49 0.46 -17.85
CA CYS A 53 -0.81 0.95 -16.66
C CYS A 53 0.70 0.86 -16.83
N LEU A 54 1.41 1.97 -16.70
CA LEU A 54 2.87 2.01 -16.62
C LEU A 54 3.25 2.95 -15.47
N ASP A 55 4.14 2.52 -14.57
CA ASP A 55 4.59 3.32 -13.42
C ASP A 55 3.44 3.91 -12.58
N ASN A 56 2.42 3.11 -12.27
CA ASN A 56 1.19 3.53 -11.57
C ASN A 56 0.41 4.67 -12.25
N LYS A 57 0.67 4.94 -13.53
CA LYS A 57 -0.05 5.92 -14.35
C LYS A 57 -0.87 5.25 -15.44
N ASN A 58 -2.15 5.61 -15.49
CA ASN A 58 -3.04 5.23 -16.59
C ASN A 58 -2.66 6.01 -17.85
N LEU A 59 -2.39 5.29 -18.94
CA LEU A 59 -2.13 5.86 -20.26
C LEU A 59 -3.12 5.31 -21.27
N THR A 60 -3.56 6.15 -22.21
CA THR A 60 -4.31 5.73 -23.39
C THR A 60 -3.36 5.78 -24.59
N ILE A 61 -3.10 4.62 -25.18
CA ILE A 61 -2.16 4.47 -26.31
C ILE A 61 -2.87 3.85 -27.50
N ASN A 62 -2.26 3.93 -28.68
CA ASN A 62 -2.70 3.13 -29.82
C ASN A 62 -2.33 1.66 -29.60
N GLU A 63 -3.20 0.73 -29.98
CA GLU A 63 -2.96 -0.71 -29.83
C GLU A 63 -1.68 -1.16 -30.54
N SER A 64 -1.30 -0.50 -31.65
CA SER A 64 -0.04 -0.73 -32.36
C SER A 64 1.22 -0.45 -31.52
N GLN A 65 1.10 0.36 -30.46
CA GLN A 65 2.20 0.71 -29.56
C GLN A 65 2.35 -0.26 -28.38
N TRP A 66 1.42 -1.20 -28.20
CA TRP A 66 1.35 -2.09 -27.03
C TRP A 66 2.69 -2.79 -26.73
N LEU A 67 3.32 -3.41 -27.73
CA LEU A 67 4.56 -4.18 -27.53
C LEU A 67 5.71 -3.33 -27.00
N SER A 68 5.77 -2.04 -27.37
CA SER A 68 6.80 -1.12 -26.89
C SER A 68 6.58 -0.75 -25.42
N TYR A 69 5.34 -0.58 -25.00
CA TYR A 69 5.02 -0.29 -23.59
C TYR A 69 5.10 -1.57 -22.73
N GLN A 70 4.72 -2.72 -23.27
CA GLN A 70 4.84 -4.02 -22.61
C GLN A 70 6.30 -4.33 -22.25
N SER A 71 7.25 -4.06 -23.15
CA SER A 71 8.68 -4.26 -22.87
C SER A 71 9.25 -3.29 -21.82
N GLN A 72 8.56 -2.18 -21.56
CA GLN A 72 8.85 -1.24 -20.46
C GLN A 72 8.16 -1.64 -19.14
N GLY A 73 7.45 -2.78 -19.11
CA GLY A 73 6.76 -3.27 -17.91
C GLY A 73 5.32 -2.79 -17.77
N ALA A 74 4.73 -2.20 -18.81
CA ALA A 74 3.33 -1.83 -18.78
C ALA A 74 2.40 -3.04 -18.75
N THR A 75 1.27 -2.92 -18.07
CA THR A 75 0.18 -3.92 -18.05
C THR A 75 -1.05 -3.40 -18.78
N LEU A 76 -1.86 -4.32 -19.30
CA LEU A 76 -3.10 -3.97 -19.97
C LEU A 76 -4.18 -3.60 -18.93
N GLY A 77 -4.88 -2.49 -19.17
CA GLY A 77 -5.94 -1.99 -18.28
C GLY A 77 -5.52 -0.81 -17.43
N VAL A 78 -6.34 -0.46 -16.44
CA VAL A 78 -6.04 0.61 -15.49
C VAL A 78 -5.09 0.11 -14.39
N CYS A 79 -4.33 1.03 -13.82
CA CYS A 79 -3.46 0.75 -12.69
C CYS A 79 -4.25 0.27 -11.47
N PRO A 80 -3.64 -0.61 -10.64
CA PRO A 80 -4.15 -0.86 -9.31
C PRO A 80 -4.34 0.46 -8.57
N LYS A 81 -5.48 0.60 -7.90
CA LYS A 81 -5.76 1.79 -7.11
C LYS A 81 -4.76 1.80 -5.95
N GLU A 82 -3.94 2.85 -5.82
CA GLU A 82 -3.15 3.03 -4.61
C GLU A 82 -4.10 3.08 -3.41
N GLU A 83 -4.02 2.06 -2.56
CA GLU A 83 -4.85 1.99 -1.38
C GLU A 83 -4.36 3.05 -0.40
N LYS A 84 -5.24 4.01 -0.09
CA LYS A 84 -4.99 4.97 0.98
C LYS A 84 -4.70 4.17 2.25
N LYS A 85 -3.58 4.49 2.89
CA LYS A 85 -3.23 3.94 4.20
C LYS A 85 -3.57 4.93 5.30
N ILE A 86 -3.85 4.39 6.48
CA ILE A 86 -3.98 5.15 7.72
C ILE A 86 -3.02 4.58 8.75
N THR A 87 -2.50 5.45 9.61
CA THR A 87 -1.78 5.04 10.81
C THR A 87 -2.77 4.66 11.89
N ILE A 88 -2.54 3.52 12.54
CA ILE A 88 -3.31 3.05 13.69
C ILE A 88 -2.39 2.63 14.83
N CYS A 89 -2.93 2.63 16.04
CA CYS A 89 -2.34 1.99 17.20
C CYS A 89 -3.02 0.63 17.38
N HIS A 90 -2.27 -0.42 17.05
CA HIS A 90 -2.71 -1.79 17.03
C HIS A 90 -2.47 -2.47 18.38
N TYR A 91 -3.48 -3.15 18.93
CA TYR A 91 -3.42 -3.93 20.17
C TYR A 91 -3.54 -5.42 19.84
N PRO A 92 -2.42 -6.16 19.68
CA PRO A 92 -2.48 -7.56 19.29
C PRO A 92 -3.27 -8.41 20.30
N PRO A 93 -4.15 -9.33 19.84
CA PRO A 93 -4.83 -10.28 20.72
C PRO A 93 -3.83 -11.09 21.55
N GLY A 94 -4.05 -11.15 22.87
CA GLY A 94 -3.15 -11.83 23.81
C GLY A 94 -1.88 -11.04 24.17
N ASN A 95 -1.66 -9.86 23.59
CA ASN A 95 -0.55 -8.95 23.92
C ASN A 95 -0.99 -7.48 23.87
N THR A 96 -2.15 -7.17 24.48
CA THR A 96 -2.73 -5.81 24.49
C THR A 96 -1.88 -4.80 25.28
N GLY A 97 -0.89 -5.26 26.04
CA GLY A 97 0.06 -4.41 26.74
C GLY A 97 1.17 -3.83 25.85
N ASN A 98 1.39 -4.39 24.66
CA ASN A 98 2.43 -3.95 23.74
C ASN A 98 1.80 -3.39 22.44
N PRO A 99 1.20 -2.19 22.51
CA PRO A 99 0.56 -1.61 21.34
C PRO A 99 1.60 -1.15 20.31
N GLN A 100 1.28 -1.35 19.03
CA GLN A 100 2.19 -1.06 17.92
C GLN A 100 1.60 0.00 16.98
N THR A 101 2.41 0.99 16.63
CA THR A 101 2.03 1.95 15.57
C THR A 101 2.33 1.33 14.21
N ILE A 102 1.29 1.10 13.41
CA ILE A 102 1.41 0.50 12.07
C ILE A 102 0.61 1.29 11.03
N GLU A 103 0.92 1.10 9.75
CA GLU A 103 0.11 1.59 8.64
C GLU A 103 -0.69 0.45 8.02
N ILE A 104 -2.00 0.65 7.88
CA ILE A 104 -2.91 -0.30 7.25
C ILE A 104 -3.68 0.36 6.11
N PRO A 105 -4.11 -0.39 5.07
CA PRO A 105 -5.11 0.08 4.14
C PRO A 105 -6.40 0.55 4.85
N VAL A 106 -7.03 1.62 4.35
CA VAL A 106 -8.30 2.15 4.91
C VAL A 106 -9.40 1.08 4.96
N ASN A 107 -9.44 0.16 4.00
CA ASN A 107 -10.44 -0.92 3.96
C ASN A 107 -10.22 -1.99 5.05
N ALA A 108 -9.03 -2.08 5.66
CA ALA A 108 -8.74 -2.97 6.77
C ALA A 108 -9.18 -2.39 8.12
N TRP A 109 -9.42 -1.08 8.20
CA TRP A 109 -9.79 -0.39 9.44
C TRP A 109 -10.98 -1.01 10.19
N PRO A 110 -12.10 -1.38 9.54
CA PRO A 110 -13.24 -1.94 10.26
C PRO A 110 -12.91 -3.23 11.03
N ALA A 111 -12.02 -4.07 10.49
CA ALA A 111 -11.58 -5.29 11.17
C ALA A 111 -10.68 -4.96 12.36
N HIS A 112 -9.68 -4.09 12.16
CA HIS A 112 -8.78 -3.63 13.22
C HIS A 112 -9.55 -2.94 14.38
N GLN A 113 -10.50 -2.07 14.04
CA GLN A 113 -11.37 -1.40 15.01
C GLN A 113 -12.19 -2.40 15.85
N ALA A 114 -12.70 -3.47 15.24
CA ALA A 114 -13.47 -4.49 15.95
C ALA A 114 -12.65 -5.27 16.99
N HIS A 115 -11.32 -5.27 16.86
CA HIS A 115 -10.38 -5.90 17.79
C HIS A 115 -9.74 -4.93 18.80
N GLY A 116 -10.21 -3.68 18.85
CA GLY A 116 -9.79 -2.70 19.86
C GLY A 116 -8.68 -1.74 19.43
N ASP A 117 -8.31 -1.74 18.14
CA ASP A 117 -7.35 -0.78 17.60
C ASP A 117 -7.93 0.64 17.57
N VAL A 118 -7.06 1.64 17.70
CA VAL A 118 -7.44 3.06 17.61
C VAL A 118 -6.77 3.73 16.44
N GLN A 119 -7.46 4.69 15.81
CA GLN A 119 -6.90 5.45 14.70
C GLN A 119 -5.86 6.46 15.22
N GLY A 120 -4.72 6.57 14.53
CA GLY A 120 -3.58 7.42 14.92
C GLY A 120 -2.43 6.63 15.55
N PRO A 121 -1.30 7.30 15.86
CA PRO A 121 -0.15 6.65 16.50
C PRO A 121 -0.46 6.23 17.94
N CYS A 122 0.30 5.27 18.46
CA CYS A 122 0.18 4.87 19.86
C CYS A 122 0.59 6.00 20.81
N PRO A 123 -0.10 6.15 21.97
CA PRO A 123 0.29 7.13 22.98
C PRO A 123 1.75 6.97 23.37
N GLN A 124 2.53 8.04 23.23
CA GLN A 124 3.86 8.10 23.82
C GLN A 124 3.65 8.26 25.33
N ILE A 125 4.02 7.25 26.12
CA ILE A 125 4.03 7.39 27.58
C ILE A 125 5.16 8.35 27.93
N THR A 126 4.86 9.65 27.93
CA THR A 126 5.73 10.66 28.53
C THR A 126 5.61 10.49 30.04
N THR A 127 6.59 9.85 30.66
CA THR A 127 6.75 9.96 32.11
C THR A 127 6.97 11.43 32.48
N PRO A 128 6.55 11.87 33.68
CA PRO A 128 6.94 13.18 34.22
C PRO A 128 8.46 13.34 34.15
N PRO A 129 8.97 14.57 34.03
CA PRO A 129 10.37 14.84 33.70
C PRO A 129 11.25 14.41 34.88
N ASP A 130 11.93 13.25 34.76
CA ASP A 130 13.09 12.99 35.59
C ASP A 130 14.32 13.60 34.91
N THR A 131 14.81 14.63 35.59
CA THR A 131 16.10 15.26 35.41
C THR A 131 17.22 14.23 35.43
N THR A 132 17.70 13.81 34.26
CA THR A 132 19.14 13.71 33.98
C THR A 132 19.38 13.33 32.51
N GLY A 133 19.84 14.31 31.73
CA GLY A 133 20.96 14.10 30.81
C GLY A 133 20.67 13.52 29.42
N THR A 134 20.53 14.44 28.46
CA THR A 134 21.11 14.41 27.11
C THR A 134 20.51 13.45 26.08
N GLY A 135 19.89 14.04 25.05
CA GLY A 135 19.19 13.34 24.00
C GLY A 135 20.08 12.57 23.03
N ASN A 136 19.45 11.60 22.36
CA ASN A 136 19.50 11.53 20.91
C ASN A 136 18.39 10.63 20.36
N SER A 137 17.85 11.07 19.22
CA SER A 137 16.93 10.34 18.36
C SER A 137 17.52 8.97 17.99
N GLY A 138 16.75 7.90 18.22
CA GLY A 138 17.17 6.56 17.80
C GLY A 138 16.43 5.42 18.49
N ASN A 139 15.55 4.77 17.73
CA ASN A 139 15.36 3.32 17.72
C ASN A 139 15.06 2.61 19.06
N GLY A 140 13.77 2.36 19.33
CA GLY A 140 13.21 1.06 19.78
C GLY A 140 13.71 0.33 21.03
N ASN A 141 14.78 0.76 21.71
CA ASN A 141 15.52 -0.08 22.66
C ASN A 141 15.71 0.58 24.02
N LYS A 142 14.80 1.47 24.43
CA LYS A 142 14.80 1.95 25.83
C LYS A 142 14.60 0.73 26.72
N LYS A 143 15.60 0.41 27.55
CA LYS A 143 15.49 -0.63 28.55
C LYS A 143 15.05 -0.02 29.87
N ILE A 144 14.27 -0.78 30.62
CA ILE A 144 13.92 -0.47 32.00
C ILE A 144 14.26 -1.63 32.91
N THR A 145 14.59 -1.28 34.15
CA THR A 145 14.83 -2.25 35.22
C THR A 145 13.50 -2.63 35.85
N ILE A 146 13.27 -3.93 35.98
CA ILE A 146 12.09 -4.49 36.64
C ILE A 146 12.51 -5.58 37.63
N CYS A 147 11.63 -5.85 38.59
CA CYS A 147 11.68 -7.02 39.43
C CYS A 147 10.73 -8.05 38.86
N HIS A 148 11.32 -9.08 38.24
CA HIS A 148 10.62 -10.16 37.54
C HIS A 148 10.34 -11.33 38.48
N TYR A 149 9.10 -11.86 38.47
CA TYR A 149 8.66 -13.01 39.25
C TYR A 149 8.36 -14.19 38.29
N PRO A 150 9.31 -15.13 38.08
CA PRO A 150 9.12 -16.21 37.13
C PRO A 150 7.91 -17.10 37.47
N PRO A 151 7.07 -17.47 36.48
CA PRO A 151 5.97 -18.40 36.68
C PRO A 151 6.45 -19.73 37.30
N GLY A 152 5.84 -20.14 38.41
CA GLY A 152 6.24 -21.36 39.15
C GLY A 152 7.42 -21.18 40.11
N ASN A 153 8.05 -20.01 40.17
CA ASN A 153 9.10 -19.67 41.14
C ASN A 153 9.02 -18.21 41.63
N THR A 154 7.82 -17.78 42.03
CA THR A 154 7.57 -16.41 42.52
C THR A 154 8.31 -16.07 43.81
N GLY A 155 8.87 -17.06 44.52
CA GLY A 155 9.69 -16.87 45.71
C GLY A 155 11.14 -16.47 45.44
N ASN A 156 11.58 -16.47 44.18
CA ASN A 156 12.93 -16.08 43.77
C ASN A 156 12.87 -14.99 42.68
N PRO A 157 12.52 -13.75 43.05
CA PRO A 157 12.39 -12.69 42.07
C PRO A 157 13.75 -12.19 41.59
N GLN A 158 13.83 -11.79 40.33
CA GLN A 158 15.06 -11.40 39.66
C GLN A 158 14.99 -9.96 39.16
N THR A 159 16.00 -9.15 39.48
CA THR A 159 16.19 -7.84 38.86
C THR A 159 16.72 -8.04 37.44
N ILE A 160 15.96 -7.62 36.43
CA ILE A 160 16.35 -7.73 35.02
C ILE A 160 16.10 -6.42 34.28
N GLU A 161 16.85 -6.20 33.19
CA GLU A 161 16.54 -5.15 32.22
C GLU A 161 15.75 -5.72 31.05
N ILE A 162 14.56 -5.19 30.81
CA ILE A 162 13.73 -5.53 29.67
C ILE A 162 13.58 -4.33 28.74
N ALA A 163 13.22 -4.57 27.48
CA ALA A 163 12.76 -3.48 26.64
C ALA A 163 11.51 -2.84 27.26
N GLN A 164 11.42 -1.50 27.22
CA GLN A 164 10.26 -0.75 27.73
C GLN A 164 8.95 -1.23 27.10
N SER A 165 8.98 -1.64 25.83
CA SER A 165 7.83 -2.22 25.13
C SER A 165 7.35 -3.56 25.71
N ALA A 166 8.21 -4.26 26.45
CA ALA A 166 7.86 -5.52 27.11
C ALA A 166 7.26 -5.33 28.52
N TRP A 167 7.29 -4.11 29.07
CA TRP A 167 6.86 -3.82 30.46
C TRP A 167 5.45 -4.32 30.76
N ALA A 168 4.49 -4.00 29.90
CA ALA A 168 3.09 -4.30 30.20
C ALA A 168 2.81 -5.81 30.24
N ALA A 169 3.50 -6.62 29.43
CA ALA A 169 3.40 -8.08 29.50
C ALA A 169 3.97 -8.61 30.81
N HIS A 170 5.14 -8.12 31.21
CA HIS A 170 5.79 -8.45 32.49
C HIS A 170 4.91 -8.03 33.69
N GLN A 171 4.33 -6.83 33.65
CA GLN A 171 3.39 -6.33 34.65
C GLN A 171 2.14 -7.23 34.77
N ALA A 172 1.59 -7.71 33.64
CA ALA A 172 0.45 -8.62 33.64
C ALA A 172 0.74 -9.97 34.32
N HIS A 173 2.02 -10.35 34.41
CA HIS A 173 2.49 -11.55 35.09
C HIS A 173 2.95 -11.30 36.54
N GLY A 174 2.75 -10.09 37.06
CA GLY A 174 3.04 -9.74 38.47
C GLY A 174 4.38 -9.06 38.70
N ASP A 175 5.11 -8.69 37.64
CA ASP A 175 6.37 -7.97 37.75
C ASP A 175 6.18 -6.54 38.23
N THR A 176 7.19 -6.02 38.94
CA THR A 176 7.16 -4.66 39.48
C THR A 176 8.25 -3.80 38.85
N LEU A 177 8.00 -2.50 38.73
CA LEU A 177 8.95 -1.55 38.15
C LEU A 177 10.05 -1.25 39.17
N GLY A 178 11.31 -1.27 38.75
CA GLY A 178 12.47 -1.09 39.62
C GLY A 178 13.11 -2.42 40.07
N GLU A 179 14.15 -2.35 40.89
CA GLU A 179 14.87 -3.53 41.36
C GLU A 179 14.04 -4.36 42.37
N CYS A 180 14.35 -5.66 42.49
CA CYS A 180 13.75 -6.48 43.54
C CYS A 180 14.17 -6.01 44.93
N GLY A 181 13.18 -5.69 45.76
CA GLY A 181 13.43 -5.33 47.16
C GLY A 181 14.11 -6.47 47.90
N SER A 182 15.23 -6.19 48.57
CA SER A 182 15.87 -7.13 49.49
C SER A 182 14.99 -7.31 50.74
N SER A 183 14.04 -8.23 50.70
CA SER A 183 13.18 -8.49 51.86
C SER A 183 13.94 -9.33 52.90
N ASN A 184 14.41 -8.65 53.94
CA ASN A 184 14.67 -9.26 55.24
C ASN A 184 13.48 -10.15 55.66
N LYS A 185 13.81 -11.33 56.19
CA LYS A 185 12.88 -12.30 56.77
C LYS A 185 11.89 -11.60 57.71
N ASN A 186 10.59 -11.87 57.56
CA ASN A 186 9.75 -12.07 58.74
C ASN A 186 8.61 -13.04 58.48
N LYS A 187 8.68 -14.11 59.26
CA LYS A 187 7.77 -15.24 59.40
C LYS A 187 6.49 -14.74 60.07
N GLY A 188 5.35 -14.89 59.40
CA GLY A 188 4.04 -14.59 59.99
C GLY A 188 3.77 -15.50 61.19
N GLU A 189 3.90 -14.96 62.40
CA GLU A 189 3.35 -15.54 63.62
C GLU A 189 1.82 -15.44 63.59
N ILE A 190 1.21 -16.62 63.61
CA ILE A 190 -0.17 -16.86 64.02
C ILE A 190 -0.43 -16.33 65.43
N LYS A 191 -1.27 -15.30 65.57
CA LYS A 191 -2.00 -15.04 66.82
C LYS A 191 -3.49 -15.25 66.60
N LYS A 192 -3.96 -16.35 67.17
CA LYS A 192 -5.36 -16.79 67.25
C LYS A 192 -6.02 -16.12 68.46
N GLY A 193 -7.23 -15.60 68.30
CA GLY A 193 -8.12 -15.16 69.40
C GLY A 193 -8.67 -13.75 69.18
N ILE A 194 -9.95 -13.43 69.38
CA ILE A 194 -11.02 -14.06 70.17
C ILE A 194 -12.37 -13.67 69.53
N LEU A 195 -13.30 -14.63 69.45
CA LEU A 195 -14.74 -14.42 69.27
C LEU A 195 -15.38 -14.41 70.66
N LYS A 196 -16.25 -13.44 70.95
CA LYS A 196 -17.55 -13.55 71.66
C LYS A 196 -18.03 -12.21 72.25
N PRO A 197 -19.35 -12.09 72.48
CA PRO A 197 -20.37 -11.48 71.62
C PRO A 197 -20.43 -9.95 71.68
#